data_AF-A0A7S3IT73-F1
#
_entry.id   AF-A0A7S3IT73-F1
#
_cell.length_a   1.000
_cell.length_b   1.000
_cell.length_c   1.000
_cell.angle_alpha   90.00
_cell.angle_beta   90.00
_cell.angle_gamma   90.00
#
_symmetry.space_group_name_H-M   'P 1'
#
loop_
_entity.id
_entity.type
_entity.pdbx_description
1 polymer ?
#
loop_
_entity_poly.entity_id
_entity_poly.type
_entity_poly.pdbx_seq_one_letter_code
_entity_poly.pdbx_strand_id
1 'polypeptide(L)'
;MPNPKSYVQTDHIRYFKFIGRVIGKALFEGCLLECYFIRSVYKMIIGQKLSFKDLEDFDNNLYQGLEWCLTNDVDDLYESFSTQFDYFGRTEVAELIPGGEEIDVTNENKHHYVERKSFFHLYKSIQKQMNAFLEGFYEIVPKDLISIFTYQELELLISGMPDFKVEDLRKFTNYSGYTANSPQVQWFWEVMESLNREEKGNFLQFVTGSSKVPVEGFSMLQ
;
A
#
# COMPACT_ATOMS: atom_id res chain seq x y z
N MET A 1 3.05 -6.18 -0.25
CA MET A 1 3.82 -6.16 1.01
C MET A 1 4.47 -7.51 1.22
N PRO A 2 5.65 -7.61 1.86
CA PRO A 2 6.21 -8.91 2.26
C PRO A 2 5.26 -9.72 3.14
N ASN A 3 5.26 -11.04 3.00
CA ASN A 3 4.55 -11.92 3.91
C ASN A 3 5.32 -12.01 5.26
N PRO A 4 4.69 -11.70 6.41
CA PRO A 4 5.29 -11.90 7.74
C PRO A 4 5.78 -13.34 7.95
N LYS A 5 5.09 -14.32 7.36
CA LYS A 5 5.43 -15.76 7.43
C LYS A 5 6.44 -16.23 6.39
N SER A 6 7.17 -15.31 5.76
CA SER A 6 8.20 -15.67 4.76
C SER A 6 9.33 -16.56 5.31
N TYR A 7 9.50 -16.65 6.63
CA TYR A 7 10.46 -17.54 7.30
C TYR A 7 10.26 -19.03 6.97
N VAL A 8 9.09 -19.43 6.44
CA VAL A 8 8.85 -20.79 5.93
C VAL A 8 9.86 -21.16 4.84
N GLN A 9 10.36 -20.17 4.09
CA GLN A 9 11.48 -20.33 3.17
C GLN A 9 12.78 -19.89 3.85
N THR A 10 13.76 -20.78 3.95
CA THR A 10 15.02 -20.55 4.68
C THR A 10 15.83 -19.38 4.14
N ASP A 11 15.89 -19.22 2.81
CA ASP A 11 16.65 -18.16 2.14
C ASP A 11 15.82 -16.88 1.86
N HIS A 12 14.63 -16.73 2.47
CA HIS A 12 13.71 -15.63 2.16
C HIS A 12 14.35 -14.23 2.22
N ILE A 13 15.21 -13.98 3.22
CA ILE A 13 15.93 -12.71 3.37
C ILE A 13 16.83 -12.41 2.17
N ARG A 14 17.53 -13.41 1.64
CA ARG A 14 18.37 -13.26 0.45
C ARG A 14 17.52 -12.97 -0.79
N TYR A 15 16.34 -13.57 -0.90
CA TYR A 15 15.40 -13.26 -1.98
C TYR A 15 14.89 -11.83 -1.89
N PHE A 16 14.53 -11.33 -0.71
CA PHE A 16 14.12 -9.92 -0.56
C PHE A 16 15.24 -8.96 -0.97
N LYS A 17 16.49 -9.23 -0.56
CA LYS A 17 17.64 -8.43 -1.01
C LYS A 17 17.84 -8.50 -2.52
N PHE A 18 17.72 -9.68 -3.13
CA PHE A 18 17.81 -9.85 -4.57
C PHE A 18 16.69 -9.09 -5.31
N ILE A 19 15.45 -9.19 -4.86
CA ILE A 19 14.32 -8.45 -5.44
C ILE A 19 14.58 -6.93 -5.34
N GLY A 20 15.07 -6.45 -4.19
CA GLY A 20 15.48 -5.06 -4.03
C GLY A 20 16.47 -4.60 -5.12
N ARG A 21 17.51 -5.42 -5.38
CA ARG A 21 18.48 -5.15 -6.46
C ARG A 21 17.85 -5.15 -7.85
N VAL A 22 16.98 -6.12 -8.14
CA VAL A 22 16.31 -6.22 -9.45
C VAL A 22 15.46 -4.97 -9.71
N ILE A 23 14.68 -4.53 -8.72
CA ILE A 23 13.84 -3.33 -8.86
C ILE A 23 14.70 -2.08 -8.96
N GLY A 24 15.73 -1.95 -8.12
CA GLY A 24 16.68 -0.83 -8.21
C GLY A 24 17.37 -0.77 -9.58
N LYS A 25 17.73 -1.93 -10.15
CA LYS A 25 18.35 -2.04 -11.48
C LYS A 25 17.39 -1.67 -12.60
N ALA A 26 16.16 -2.18 -12.55
CA ALA A 26 15.13 -1.85 -13.53
C ALA A 26 14.85 -0.33 -13.53
N LEU A 27 14.71 0.26 -12.34
CA LEU A 27 14.53 1.70 -12.18
C LEU A 27 15.73 2.50 -12.74
N PHE A 28 16.96 2.06 -12.44
CA PHE A 28 18.18 2.72 -12.95
C PHE A 28 18.29 2.66 -14.49
N GLU A 29 17.80 1.58 -15.12
CA GLU A 29 17.82 1.40 -16.57
C GLU A 29 16.57 1.96 -17.28
N GLY A 30 15.59 2.46 -16.54
CA GLY A 30 14.30 2.91 -17.09
C GLY A 30 13.44 1.77 -17.62
N CYS A 31 13.64 0.55 -17.13
CA CYS A 31 12.80 -0.60 -17.44
C CYS A 31 11.58 -0.63 -16.53
N LEU A 32 10.39 -0.67 -17.13
CA LEU A 32 9.13 -0.80 -16.39
C LEU A 32 8.94 -2.23 -15.88
N LEU A 33 8.42 -2.36 -14.67
CA LEU A 33 8.09 -3.62 -14.03
C LEU A 33 6.59 -3.70 -13.78
N GLU A 34 5.97 -4.82 -14.16
CA GLU A 34 4.59 -5.15 -13.77
C GLU A 34 4.50 -5.58 -12.29
N CYS A 35 5.07 -4.79 -11.38
CA CYS A 35 4.99 -5.00 -9.95
C CYS A 35 4.31 -3.81 -9.29
N TYR A 36 3.34 -4.10 -8.43
CA TYR A 36 2.53 -3.09 -7.76
C TYR A 36 2.61 -3.32 -6.26
N PHE A 37 3.22 -2.39 -5.54
CA PHE A 37 3.25 -2.43 -4.09
C PHE A 37 2.07 -1.66 -3.49
N ILE A 38 1.84 -1.88 -2.20
CA ILE A 38 0.95 -1.04 -1.41
C ILE A 38 1.69 0.25 -1.03
N ARG A 39 0.93 1.32 -0.77
CA ARG A 39 1.44 2.66 -0.43
C ARG A 39 2.56 2.63 0.62
N SER A 40 2.39 1.87 1.68
CA SER A 40 3.36 1.79 2.78
C SER A 40 4.74 1.31 2.33
N VAL A 41 4.83 0.40 1.35
CA VAL A 41 6.11 -0.11 0.82
C VAL A 41 6.84 1.00 0.07
N TYR A 42 6.17 1.75 -0.80
CA TYR A 42 6.77 2.90 -1.49
C TYR A 42 7.24 3.97 -0.50
N LYS A 43 6.42 4.26 0.52
CA LYS A 43 6.81 5.18 1.62
C LYS A 43 8.08 4.71 2.33
N MET A 44 8.21 3.42 2.62
CA MET A 44 9.43 2.87 3.22
C MET A 44 10.66 3.04 2.30
N ILE A 45 10.50 2.87 0.97
CA ILE A 45 11.60 3.04 -0.01
C ILE A 45 12.10 4.49 -0.05
N ILE A 46 11.20 5.47 -0.04
CA ILE A 46 11.59 6.90 -0.02
C ILE A 46 11.96 7.41 1.38
N GLY A 47 11.75 6.60 2.43
CA GLY A 47 12.03 6.98 3.81
C GLY A 47 10.98 7.88 4.45
N GLN A 48 9.76 7.91 3.93
CA GLN A 48 8.63 8.67 4.48
C GLN A 48 8.05 7.97 5.72
N LYS A 49 7.63 8.76 6.72
CA LYS A 49 6.95 8.22 7.92
C LYS A 49 5.61 7.56 7.52
N LEU A 50 5.40 6.36 8.05
CA LEU A 50 4.13 5.64 7.92
C LEU A 50 3.06 6.27 8.83
N SER A 51 1.81 6.24 8.36
CA SER A 51 0.63 6.70 9.08
C SER A 51 -0.33 5.54 9.33
N PHE A 52 -1.20 5.66 10.34
CA PHE A 52 -2.28 4.69 10.57
C PHE A 52 -3.18 4.53 9.34
N LYS A 53 -3.35 5.60 8.53
CA LYS A 53 -4.10 5.55 7.27
C LYS A 53 -3.49 4.59 6.24
N ASP A 54 -2.20 4.29 6.35
CA ASP A 54 -1.55 3.33 5.45
C ASP A 54 -1.95 1.88 5.75
N LEU A 55 -2.67 1.62 6.86
CA LEU A 55 -3.29 0.33 7.13
C LEU A 55 -4.49 0.05 6.23
N GLU A 56 -5.20 1.07 5.74
CA GLU A 56 -6.40 0.87 4.92
C GLU A 56 -6.11 0.00 3.68
N ASP A 57 -4.97 0.26 3.02
CA ASP A 57 -4.49 -0.50 1.86
C ASP A 57 -3.92 -1.89 2.22
N PHE A 58 -3.66 -2.16 3.51
CA PHE A 58 -3.05 -3.40 3.98
C PHE A 58 -4.06 -4.36 4.64
N ASP A 59 -4.84 -3.85 5.58
CA ASP A 59 -5.85 -4.56 6.36
C ASP A 59 -6.96 -3.57 6.76
N ASN A 60 -8.00 -3.50 5.94
CA ASN A 60 -9.15 -2.61 6.15
C ASN A 60 -9.91 -2.94 7.44
N ASN A 61 -9.99 -4.22 7.84
CA ASN A 61 -10.68 -4.60 9.08
C ASN A 61 -9.94 -4.05 10.30
N LEU A 62 -8.61 -4.19 10.31
CA LEU A 62 -7.78 -3.60 11.36
C LEU A 62 -7.85 -2.07 11.33
N TYR A 63 -7.81 -1.45 10.15
CA TYR A 63 -7.97 -0.01 10.00
C TYR A 63 -9.28 0.49 10.63
N GLN A 64 -10.42 -0.13 10.28
CA GLN A 64 -11.73 0.20 10.84
C GLN A 64 -11.78 0.00 12.35
N GLY A 65 -11.20 -1.08 12.87
CA GLY A 65 -11.14 -1.33 14.31
C GLY A 65 -10.34 -0.25 15.06
N LEU A 66 -9.20 0.18 14.51
CA LEU A 66 -8.39 1.24 15.11
C LEU A 66 -9.04 2.63 14.94
N GLU A 67 -9.72 2.89 13.82
CA GLU A 67 -10.50 4.11 13.61
C GLU A 67 -11.67 4.20 14.60
N TRP A 68 -12.33 3.07 14.88
CA TRP A 68 -13.34 2.96 15.92
C TRP A 68 -12.75 3.31 17.30
N CYS A 69 -11.57 2.78 17.65
CA CYS A 69 -10.89 3.11 18.90
C CYS A 69 -10.63 4.63 19.01
N LEU A 70 -10.20 5.28 17.93
CA LEU A 70 -9.94 6.74 17.95
C LEU A 70 -11.21 7.56 18.19
N THR A 71 -12.36 7.10 17.68
CA THR A 71 -13.61 7.86 17.65
C THR A 71 -14.57 7.53 18.79
N ASN A 72 -14.39 6.39 19.48
CA ASN A 72 -15.27 5.91 20.54
C ASN A 72 -14.54 5.83 21.89
N ASP A 73 -15.31 5.60 22.94
CA ASP A 73 -14.80 5.27 24.27
C ASP A 73 -14.19 3.86 24.27
N VAL A 74 -13.01 3.71 24.86
CA VAL A 74 -12.23 2.45 24.88
C VAL A 74 -12.08 1.85 26.28
N ASP A 75 -12.66 2.46 27.31
CA ASP A 75 -12.43 2.03 28.70
C ASP A 75 -12.95 0.60 28.96
N ASP A 76 -13.98 0.16 28.24
CA ASP A 76 -14.54 -1.20 28.30
C ASP A 76 -13.93 -2.17 27.26
N LEU A 77 -12.88 -1.76 26.54
CA LEU A 77 -12.26 -2.61 25.51
C LEU A 77 -11.34 -3.68 26.13
N TYR A 78 -10.83 -3.44 27.34
CA TYR A 78 -9.88 -4.31 28.06
C TYR A 78 -8.69 -4.76 27.20
N GLU A 79 -8.24 -3.87 26.30
CA GLU A 79 -7.04 -4.07 25.48
C GLU A 79 -5.82 -3.53 26.20
N SER A 80 -4.67 -4.17 26.02
CA SER A 80 -3.37 -3.69 26.51
C SER A 80 -2.48 -3.26 25.34
N PHE A 81 -1.33 -2.64 25.61
CA PHE A 81 -0.32 -2.30 24.59
C PHE A 81 0.46 -3.54 24.11
N SER A 82 -0.27 -4.57 23.70
CA SER A 82 0.27 -5.81 23.14
C SER A 82 -0.53 -6.22 21.90
N THR A 83 0.00 -7.15 21.11
CA THR A 83 -0.72 -7.72 19.97
C THR A 83 -0.33 -9.18 19.78
N GLN A 84 -1.32 -10.00 19.45
CA GLN A 84 -1.11 -11.40 19.13
C GLN A 84 -0.70 -11.55 17.66
N PHE A 85 0.29 -12.40 17.40
CA PHE A 85 0.71 -12.73 16.05
C PHE A 85 1.06 -14.21 15.94
N ASP A 86 0.88 -14.77 14.74
CA ASP A 86 1.24 -16.15 14.47
C ASP A 86 2.73 -16.28 14.13
N TYR A 87 3.42 -17.11 14.91
CA TYR A 87 4.81 -17.47 14.69
C TYR A 87 4.96 -19.00 14.73
N PHE A 88 5.28 -19.60 13.59
CA PHE A 88 5.36 -21.05 13.41
C PHE A 88 4.09 -21.82 13.85
N GLY A 89 2.92 -21.28 13.54
CA GLY A 89 1.64 -21.91 13.91
C GLY A 89 1.31 -21.81 15.40
N ARG A 90 2.05 -21.00 16.16
CA ARG A 90 1.78 -20.68 17.56
C ARG A 90 1.38 -19.21 17.66
N THR A 91 0.39 -18.93 18.50
CA THR A 91 0.06 -17.55 18.87
C THR A 91 1.10 -17.06 19.87
N GLU A 92 1.86 -16.06 19.46
CA GLU A 92 2.80 -15.33 20.31
C GLU A 92 2.24 -13.93 20.60
N VAL A 93 2.66 -13.34 21.71
CA VAL A 93 2.30 -11.97 22.09
C VAL A 93 3.52 -11.08 21.86
N ALA A 94 3.32 -9.96 21.17
CA ALA A 94 4.31 -8.92 21.00
C ALA A 94 3.86 -7.67 21.76
N GLU A 95 4.70 -7.20 22.68
CA GLU A 95 4.52 -5.90 23.31
C GLU A 95 4.73 -4.78 22.28
N LEU A 96 3.80 -3.84 22.22
CA LEU A 96 3.85 -2.66 21.34
C LEU A 96 4.76 -1.57 21.89
N ILE A 97 4.92 -1.53 23.22
CA ILE A 97 5.86 -0.70 23.99
C ILE A 97 6.45 -1.56 25.12
N PRO A 98 7.60 -1.19 25.71
CA PRO A 98 8.17 -1.96 26.82
C PRO A 98 7.19 -2.09 28.00
N GLY A 99 6.92 -3.31 28.45
CA GLY A 99 5.94 -3.58 29.53
C GLY A 99 4.49 -3.35 29.10
N GLY A 100 4.23 -3.34 27.79
CA GLY A 100 2.93 -3.00 27.22
C GLY A 100 1.82 -3.98 27.58
N GLU A 101 2.14 -5.22 27.97
CA GLU A 101 1.14 -6.18 28.44
C GLU A 101 0.43 -5.73 29.73
N GLU A 102 1.10 -4.95 30.58
CA GLU A 102 0.57 -4.43 31.85
C GLU A 102 -0.05 -3.03 31.72
N ILE A 103 -0.04 -2.44 30.52
CA ILE A 103 -0.53 -1.09 30.27
C ILE A 103 -1.84 -1.20 29.50
N ASP A 104 -2.94 -0.90 30.18
CA ASP A 104 -4.27 -0.86 29.59
C ASP A 104 -4.43 0.31 28.62
N VAL A 105 -5.22 0.10 27.58
CA VAL A 105 -5.63 1.13 26.63
C VAL A 105 -6.76 1.93 27.27
N THR A 106 -6.56 3.24 27.37
CA THR A 106 -7.50 4.20 27.95
C THR A 106 -7.79 5.32 26.96
N ASN A 107 -8.84 6.10 27.20
CA ASN A 107 -9.15 7.27 26.39
C ASN A 107 -7.99 8.29 26.27
N GLU A 108 -7.12 8.36 27.28
CA GLU A 108 -5.97 9.26 27.28
C GLU A 108 -4.81 8.75 26.41
N ASN A 109 -4.60 7.44 26.34
CA ASN A 109 -3.44 6.84 25.67
C ASN A 109 -3.78 6.17 24.31
N LYS A 110 -5.05 6.09 23.93
CA LYS A 110 -5.51 5.40 22.71
C LYS A 110 -4.85 5.86 21.41
N HIS A 111 -4.51 7.15 21.30
CA HIS A 111 -3.77 7.65 20.13
C HIS A 111 -2.38 7.01 20.02
N HIS A 112 -1.70 6.80 21.15
CA HIS A 112 -0.40 6.14 21.18
C HIS A 112 -0.54 4.65 20.86
N TYR A 113 -1.56 4.00 21.42
CA TYR A 113 -1.88 2.61 21.13
C TYR A 113 -2.09 2.39 19.62
N VAL A 114 -2.92 3.22 18.98
CA VAL A 114 -3.18 3.13 17.54
C VAL A 114 -1.91 3.37 16.72
N GLU A 115 -1.09 4.36 17.05
CA GLU A 115 0.19 4.58 16.36
C GLU A 115 1.11 3.35 16.47
N ARG A 116 1.24 2.77 17.66
CA ARG A 116 2.13 1.63 17.91
C ARG A 116 1.63 0.33 17.27
N LYS A 117 0.33 0.04 17.38
CA LYS A 117 -0.31 -1.13 16.75
C LYS A 117 -0.21 -1.02 15.22
N SER A 118 -0.47 0.15 14.66
CA SER A 118 -0.29 0.41 13.22
C SER A 118 1.15 0.19 12.78
N PHE A 119 2.12 0.75 13.51
CA PHE A 119 3.55 0.59 13.22
C PHE A 119 4.00 -0.88 13.30
N PHE A 120 3.45 -1.65 14.24
CA PHE A 120 3.76 -3.08 14.36
C PHE A 120 3.36 -3.84 13.09
N HIS A 121 2.10 -3.70 12.67
CA HIS A 121 1.57 -4.40 11.51
C HIS A 121 2.23 -3.92 10.21
N LEU A 122 2.45 -2.61 10.06
CA LEU A 122 3.00 -2.04 8.83
C LEU A 122 4.50 -2.26 8.64
N TYR A 123 5.29 -2.36 9.72
CA TYR A 123 6.75 -2.45 9.60
C TYR A 123 7.37 -3.51 10.51
N LYS A 124 7.03 -3.53 11.80
CA LYS A 124 7.73 -4.41 12.76
C LYS A 124 7.62 -5.90 12.39
N SER A 125 6.44 -6.34 11.97
CA SER A 125 6.12 -7.71 11.55
C SER A 125 6.95 -8.20 10.36
N ILE A 126 7.45 -7.28 9.53
CA ILE A 126 8.18 -7.54 8.29
C ILE A 126 9.56 -6.88 8.28
N GLN A 127 10.06 -6.43 9.45
CA GLN A 127 11.23 -5.57 9.55
C GLN A 127 12.46 -6.18 8.88
N LYS A 128 12.70 -7.48 9.06
CA LYS A 128 13.87 -8.17 8.48
C LYS A 128 13.77 -8.23 6.95
N GLN A 129 12.59 -8.56 6.43
CA GLN A 129 12.30 -8.64 5.00
C GLN A 129 12.45 -7.28 4.33
N MET A 130 11.83 -6.25 4.90
CA MET A 130 11.89 -4.89 4.37
C MET A 130 13.31 -4.32 4.44
N ASN A 131 14.04 -4.53 5.53
CA ASN A 131 15.42 -4.05 5.62
C ASN A 131 16.32 -4.69 4.56
N ALA A 132 16.20 -5.99 4.33
CA ALA A 132 16.97 -6.67 3.29
C ALA A 132 16.61 -6.19 1.89
N PHE A 133 15.32 -5.99 1.62
CA PHE A 133 14.85 -5.38 0.38
C PHE A 133 15.43 -3.98 0.16
N LEU A 134 15.32 -3.10 1.17
CA LEU A 134 15.82 -1.73 1.11
C LEU A 134 17.35 -1.69 0.93
N GLU A 135 18.07 -2.57 1.63
CA GLU A 135 19.52 -2.73 1.44
C GLU A 135 19.85 -3.08 -0.01
N GLY A 136 19.17 -4.07 -0.59
CA GLY A 136 19.37 -4.44 -2.00
C GLY A 136 19.00 -3.34 -2.99
N PHE A 137 17.94 -2.59 -2.71
CA PHE A 137 17.50 -1.47 -3.54
C PHE A 137 18.51 -0.31 -3.48
N TYR A 138 18.95 0.07 -2.29
CA TYR A 138 19.88 1.19 -2.09
C TYR A 138 21.32 0.90 -2.55
N GLU A 139 21.70 -0.37 -2.71
CA GLU A 139 22.96 -0.73 -3.38
C GLU A 139 22.98 -0.30 -4.85
N ILE A 140 21.82 -0.15 -5.49
CA ILE A 140 21.71 0.26 -6.90
C ILE A 140 21.28 1.73 -7.03
N VAL A 141 20.30 2.16 -6.24
CA VAL A 141 19.72 3.50 -6.31
C VAL A 141 19.94 4.22 -4.98
N PRO A 142 20.80 5.26 -4.92
CA PRO A 142 21.09 5.98 -3.69
C PRO A 142 19.82 6.52 -3.01
N LYS A 143 19.75 6.36 -1.69
CA LYS A 143 18.59 6.77 -0.88
C LYS A 143 18.27 8.26 -1.03
N ASP A 144 19.28 9.12 -1.08
CA ASP A 144 19.09 10.56 -1.19
C ASP A 144 18.43 10.93 -2.52
N LEU A 145 18.74 10.22 -3.60
CA LEU A 145 18.14 10.44 -4.92
C LEU A 145 16.68 9.99 -4.96
N ILE A 146 16.36 8.84 -4.34
CA ILE A 146 14.98 8.34 -4.39
C ILE A 146 14.04 9.11 -3.45
N SER A 147 14.57 9.72 -2.39
CA SER A 147 13.77 10.44 -1.39
C SER A 147 13.14 11.75 -1.88
N ILE A 148 13.53 12.26 -3.05
CA ILE A 148 12.93 13.47 -3.64
C ILE A 148 11.53 13.22 -4.20
N PHE A 149 11.22 11.95 -4.50
CA PHE A 149 9.94 11.55 -5.08
C PHE A 149 8.89 11.32 -4.00
N THR A 150 7.64 11.60 -4.35
CA THR A 150 6.47 11.12 -3.63
C THR A 150 6.27 9.61 -3.86
N TYR A 151 5.44 8.98 -3.03
CA TYR A 151 5.15 7.55 -3.19
C TYR A 151 4.44 7.25 -4.52
N GLN A 152 3.61 8.17 -5.03
CA GLN A 152 2.93 8.05 -6.32
C GLN A 152 3.90 8.17 -7.49
N GLU A 153 4.85 9.12 -7.42
CA GLU A 153 5.88 9.27 -8.46
C GLU A 153 6.80 8.05 -8.48
N LEU A 154 7.20 7.53 -7.33
CA LEU A 154 8.01 6.30 -7.27
C LEU A 154 7.28 5.10 -7.89
N GLU A 155 5.98 4.97 -7.61
CA GLU A 155 5.15 3.95 -8.23
C GLU A 155 5.13 4.10 -9.76
N LEU A 156 4.90 5.31 -10.28
CA LEU A 156 4.92 5.57 -11.71
C LEU A 156 6.29 5.30 -12.34
N LEU A 157 7.39 5.57 -11.64
CA LEU A 157 8.74 5.27 -12.13
C LEU A 157 9.01 3.77 -12.24
N ILE A 158 8.47 2.98 -11.31
CA ILE A 158 8.67 1.52 -11.30
C ILE A 158 7.73 0.83 -12.29
N SER A 159 6.44 1.17 -12.25
CA SER A 159 5.40 0.44 -12.98
C SER A 159 4.99 1.09 -14.29
N GLY A 160 5.36 2.35 -14.51
CA GLY A 160 4.92 3.14 -15.65
C GLY A 160 3.51 3.69 -15.45
N MET A 161 3.08 4.51 -16.42
CA MET A 161 1.70 4.95 -16.48
C MET A 161 0.80 3.80 -16.94
N PRO A 162 -0.43 3.68 -16.41
CA PRO A 162 -1.39 2.69 -16.89
C PRO A 162 -1.65 2.90 -18.39
N ASP A 163 -1.30 1.90 -19.20
CA ASP A 163 -1.62 1.90 -20.63
C ASP A 163 -2.86 1.03 -20.85
N PHE A 164 -4.04 1.66 -20.80
CA PHE A 164 -5.30 0.97 -20.98
C PHE A 164 -6.05 1.46 -22.22
N LYS A 165 -6.79 0.55 -22.84
CA LYS A 165 -7.65 0.89 -23.96
C LYS A 165 -8.93 1.52 -23.43
N VAL A 166 -9.27 2.69 -23.96
CA VAL A 166 -10.51 3.40 -23.61
C VAL A 166 -11.74 2.53 -23.91
N GLU A 167 -11.65 1.68 -24.94
CA GLU A 167 -12.67 0.68 -25.31
C GLU A 167 -12.97 -0.30 -24.17
N ASP A 168 -11.93 -0.78 -23.48
CA ASP A 168 -12.08 -1.72 -22.37
C ASP A 168 -12.75 -1.01 -21.18
N LEU A 169 -12.32 0.20 -20.84
CA LEU A 169 -12.97 1.01 -19.80
C LEU A 169 -14.45 1.26 -20.12
N ARG A 170 -14.76 1.62 -21.38
CA ARG A 170 -16.12 1.87 -21.85
C ARG A 170 -17.01 0.65 -21.74
N LYS A 171 -16.48 -0.54 -22.03
CA LYS A 171 -17.23 -1.80 -21.95
C LYS A 171 -17.69 -2.14 -20.53
N PHE A 172 -16.93 -1.74 -19.51
CA PHE A 172 -17.21 -2.04 -18.11
C PHE A 172 -17.77 -0.85 -17.33
N THR A 173 -18.10 0.26 -18.00
CA THR A 173 -18.71 1.43 -17.37
C THR A 173 -20.24 1.28 -17.24
N ASN A 174 -20.75 1.40 -16.01
CA ASN A 174 -22.19 1.48 -15.74
C ASN A 174 -22.67 2.93 -15.70
N TYR A 175 -23.85 3.20 -16.25
CA TYR A 175 -24.44 4.54 -16.29
C TYR A 175 -25.63 4.63 -15.33
N SER A 176 -25.65 5.65 -14.48
CA SER A 176 -26.80 5.99 -13.62
C SER A 176 -27.34 7.36 -14.04
N GLY A 177 -28.63 7.45 -14.36
CA GLY A 177 -29.26 8.68 -14.87
C GLY A 177 -28.89 9.06 -16.32
N TYR A 178 -28.02 8.29 -16.97
CA TYR A 178 -27.58 8.46 -18.36
C TYR A 178 -27.60 7.12 -19.10
N THR A 179 -27.42 7.16 -20.42
CA THR A 179 -27.25 5.98 -21.26
C THR A 179 -26.00 6.12 -22.12
N ALA A 180 -25.53 5.03 -22.72
CA ALA A 180 -24.41 5.07 -23.68
C ALA A 180 -24.66 6.00 -24.88
N ASN A 181 -25.92 6.35 -25.17
CA ASN A 181 -26.32 7.24 -26.26
C ASN A 181 -26.57 8.69 -25.82
N SER A 182 -26.45 9.00 -24.53
CA SER A 182 -26.61 10.37 -24.04
C SER A 182 -25.50 11.27 -24.60
N PRO A 183 -25.80 12.50 -25.06
CA PRO A 183 -24.79 13.39 -25.64
C PRO A 183 -23.58 13.62 -24.73
N GLN A 184 -23.80 13.76 -23.42
CA GLN A 184 -22.75 13.95 -22.43
C GLN A 184 -21.82 12.73 -22.33
N VAL A 185 -22.37 11.53 -22.45
CA VAL A 185 -21.58 10.28 -22.42
C VAL A 185 -20.76 10.15 -23.71
N GLN A 186 -21.31 10.53 -24.86
CA GLN A 186 -20.57 10.53 -26.12
C GLN A 186 -19.41 11.53 -26.08
N TRP A 187 -19.65 12.76 -25.64
CA TRP A 187 -18.59 13.76 -25.45
C TRP A 187 -17.52 13.31 -24.46
N PHE A 188 -17.93 12.67 -23.36
CA PHE A 188 -16.98 12.11 -22.40
C PHE A 188 -16.02 11.11 -23.06
N TRP A 189 -16.54 10.17 -23.86
CA TRP A 189 -15.69 9.18 -24.54
C TRP A 189 -14.83 9.79 -25.65
N GLU A 190 -15.34 10.77 -26.40
CA GLU A 190 -14.55 11.52 -27.38
C GLU A 190 -13.35 12.22 -26.73
N VAL A 191 -13.57 12.87 -25.57
CA VAL A 191 -12.49 13.48 -24.81
C VAL A 191 -11.53 12.41 -24.27
N MET A 192 -12.03 11.33 -23.67
CA MET A 192 -11.20 10.25 -23.14
C MET A 192 -10.30 9.59 -24.19
N GLU A 193 -10.77 9.44 -25.43
CA GLU A 193 -9.96 8.91 -26.54
C GLU A 193 -8.84 9.88 -26.93
N SER A 194 -9.10 11.19 -26.85
CA SER A 194 -8.12 12.25 -27.16
C SER A 194 -7.04 12.45 -26.10
N LEU A 195 -7.24 11.95 -24.87
CA LEU A 195 -6.29 12.09 -23.78
C LEU A 195 -4.99 11.32 -24.03
N ASN A 196 -3.87 11.94 -23.64
CA ASN A 196 -2.58 11.28 -23.60
C ASN A 196 -2.48 10.27 -22.43
N ARG A 197 -1.39 9.49 -22.34
CA ARG A 197 -1.23 8.45 -21.29
C ARG A 197 -1.23 9.03 -19.87
N GLU A 198 -0.65 10.20 -19.68
CA GLU A 198 -0.60 10.87 -18.39
C GLU A 198 -1.98 11.32 -17.95
N GLU A 199 -2.72 11.97 -18.85
CA GLU A 199 -4.10 12.40 -18.63
C GLU A 199 -5.03 11.22 -18.35
N LYS A 200 -4.85 10.09 -19.05
CA LYS A 200 -5.57 8.83 -18.78
C LYS A 200 -5.24 8.26 -17.40
N GLY A 201 -3.97 8.29 -16.99
CA GLY A 201 -3.54 7.89 -15.65
C GLY A 201 -4.12 8.78 -14.56
N ASN A 202 -4.11 10.10 -14.77
CA ASN A 202 -4.71 11.08 -13.85
C ASN A 202 -6.22 10.90 -13.73
N PHE A 203 -6.91 10.59 -14.85
CA PHE A 203 -8.33 10.26 -14.84
C PHE A 203 -8.61 9.02 -13.97
N LEU A 204 -7.85 7.93 -14.15
CA LEU A 204 -8.02 6.73 -13.32
C LEU A 204 -7.78 7.01 -11.85
N GLN A 205 -6.75 7.79 -11.53
CA GLN A 205 -6.47 8.18 -10.16
C GLN A 205 -7.60 9.02 -9.58
N PHE A 206 -8.17 9.94 -10.36
CA PHE A 206 -9.27 10.78 -9.94
C PHE A 206 -10.54 9.96 -9.62
N VAL A 207 -10.88 8.99 -10.48
CA VAL A 207 -12.13 8.21 -10.31
C VAL A 207 -12.00 7.02 -9.36
N THR A 208 -10.82 6.41 -9.26
CA THR A 208 -10.63 5.16 -8.48
C THR A 208 -9.74 5.33 -7.26
N GLY A 209 -9.13 6.51 -7.07
CA GLY A 209 -8.07 6.73 -6.08
C GLY A 209 -6.73 6.08 -6.45
N SER A 210 -6.64 5.41 -7.61
CA SER A 210 -5.48 4.65 -8.05
C SER A 210 -5.20 4.90 -9.53
N SER A 211 -3.95 5.10 -9.91
CA SER A 211 -3.53 5.15 -11.31
C SER A 211 -3.38 3.75 -11.92
N LYS A 212 -4.09 2.74 -11.42
CA LYS A 212 -3.96 1.34 -11.86
C LYS A 212 -5.23 0.84 -12.49
N VAL A 213 -5.06 0.00 -13.50
CA VAL A 213 -6.09 -0.95 -13.92
C VAL A 213 -5.89 -2.24 -13.12
N PRO A 214 -6.94 -2.84 -12.54
CA PRO A 214 -6.82 -4.15 -11.91
C PRO A 214 -6.22 -5.18 -12.88
N VAL A 215 -5.47 -6.15 -12.36
CA VAL A 215 -4.85 -7.22 -13.18
C VAL A 215 -5.90 -8.00 -13.97
N GLU A 216 -7.13 -8.06 -13.48
CA GLU A 216 -8.28 -8.71 -14.11
C GLU A 216 -9.12 -7.76 -15.00
N GLY A 217 -8.68 -6.52 -15.18
CA GLY A 217 -9.32 -5.49 -16.00
C GLY A 217 -10.38 -4.66 -15.26
N PHE A 218 -11.09 -3.80 -16.01
CA PHE A 218 -12.12 -2.90 -15.48
C PHE A 218 -13.39 -3.60 -14.98
N SER A 219 -13.51 -4.92 -15.16
CA SER A 219 -14.66 -5.73 -14.73
C SER A 219 -14.84 -5.80 -13.21
N MET A 220 -13.78 -5.54 -12.44
CA MET A 220 -13.75 -5.60 -10.97
C MET A 220 -13.74 -4.22 -10.29
N LEU A 221 -13.74 -3.13 -11.06
CA LEU A 221 -13.88 -1.79 -10.49
C LEU A 221 -15.37 -1.54 -10.19
N GLN A 222 -15.72 -1.48 -8.91
CA GLN A 222 -17.05 -1.09 -8.43
C GLN A 222 -17.19 0.42 -8.31
#